data_AF-A0A9E4TJQ0-F1
#
_entry.id   AF-A0A9E4TJQ0-F1
#
_cell.length_a   1.000
_cell.length_b   1.000
_cell.length_c   1.000
_cell.angle_alpha   90.00
_cell.angle_beta   90.00
_cell.angle_gamma   90.00
#
_symmetry.space_group_name_H-M   'P 1'
#
loop_
_entity.id
_entity.type
_entity.pdbx_description
1 polymer ?
#
loop_
_entity_poly.entity_id
_entity_poly.type
_entity_poly.pdbx_seq_one_letter_code
_entity_poly.pdbx_strand_id
1 'polypeptide(L)'
;MDPSALGPLEWSELGKLLVTLWMVVLFVVLFAANMIVGHNFLPSFVMSGHLPGYWQKARIAFYSFAVICIGIAVFFLIRVIELAEVLRNFWPDYYL
;
A
#
# COMPACT_ATOMS: atom_id res chain seq x y z
N MET A 1 23.84 -19.91 -3.37
CA MET A 1 23.85 -21.07 -2.44
C MET A 1 22.45 -21.29 -1.89
N ASP A 2 22.13 -22.48 -1.36
CA ASP A 2 20.83 -22.72 -0.71
C ASP A 2 20.75 -21.98 0.65
N PRO A 3 19.57 -21.45 1.04
CA PRO A 3 19.42 -20.72 2.29
C PRO A 3 19.66 -21.63 3.51
N SER A 4 20.26 -21.06 4.56
CA SER A 4 20.46 -21.75 5.83
C SER A 4 19.13 -22.00 6.56
N ALA A 5 19.10 -22.99 7.45
CA ALA A 5 17.92 -23.29 8.26
C ALA A 5 17.56 -22.10 9.16
N LEU A 6 16.30 -21.64 9.06
CA LEU A 6 15.80 -20.47 9.78
C LEU A 6 15.48 -20.79 11.25
N GLY A 7 15.98 -19.96 12.15
CA GLY A 7 15.61 -19.99 13.57
C GLY A 7 14.35 -19.16 13.88
N PRO A 8 13.89 -19.17 15.15
CA PRO A 8 12.68 -18.44 15.56
C PRO A 8 12.77 -16.92 15.38
N LEU A 9 13.97 -16.34 15.49
CA LEU A 9 14.19 -14.91 15.34
C LEU A 9 14.02 -14.49 13.88
N GLU A 10 14.64 -15.23 12.98
CA GLU A 10 14.61 -15.01 11.53
C GLU A 10 13.18 -15.14 10.99
N TRP A 11 12.40 -16.10 11.49
CA TRP A 11 10.97 -16.23 11.17
C TRP A 11 10.14 -15.01 11.63
N SER A 12 10.45 -14.46 12.81
CA SER A 12 9.77 -13.26 13.31
C SER A 12 10.07 -12.05 12.44
N GLU A 13 11.32 -11.87 12.01
CA GLU A 13 11.73 -10.77 11.14
C GLU A 13 11.16 -10.90 9.74
N LEU A 14 11.13 -12.11 9.17
CA LEU A 14 10.43 -12.40 7.91
C LEU A 14 8.93 -12.12 8.00
N GLY A 15 8.30 -12.46 9.13
CA GLY A 15 6.90 -12.13 9.38
C GLY A 15 6.66 -10.62 9.37
N LYS A 16 7.54 -9.83 10.00
CA LYS A 16 7.47 -8.35 9.96
C LYS A 16 7.65 -7.82 8.55
N LEU A 17 8.62 -8.32 7.79
CA LEU A 17 8.85 -7.95 6.39
C LEU A 17 7.59 -8.22 5.56
N LEU A 18 7.01 -9.42 5.67
CA LEU A 18 5.81 -9.81 4.93
C LEU A 18 4.60 -8.95 5.28
N VAL A 19 4.34 -8.71 6.58
CA VAL A 19 3.24 -7.85 7.02
C VAL A 19 3.42 -6.43 6.50
N THR A 20 4.64 -5.88 6.57
CA THR A 20 4.95 -4.54 6.06
C THR A 20 4.68 -4.46 4.55
N LEU A 21 5.04 -5.51 3.80
CA LEU A 21 4.78 -5.58 2.37
C LEU A 21 3.28 -5.63 2.05
N TRP A 22 2.49 -6.39 2.83
CA TRP A 22 1.03 -6.38 2.72
C TRP A 22 0.41 -5.02 3.02
N MET A 23 0.99 -4.25 3.96
CA MET A 23 0.51 -2.90 4.25
C MET A 23 0.70 -1.97 3.04
N VAL A 24 1.82 -2.09 2.31
CA VAL A 24 2.01 -1.34 1.05
C VAL A 24 0.88 -1.66 0.07
N VAL A 25 0.61 -2.95 -0.16
CA VAL A 25 -0.44 -3.40 -1.09
C VAL A 25 -1.81 -2.84 -0.67
N LEU A 26 -2.16 -2.98 0.61
CA LEU A 26 -3.43 -2.49 1.16
C LEU A 26 -3.61 -0.99 0.87
N PHE A 27 -2.62 -0.17 1.20
CA PHE A 27 -2.74 1.28 1.03
C PHE A 27 -2.69 1.73 -0.42
N VAL A 28 -1.97 1.02 -1.30
CA VAL A 28 -2.03 1.27 -2.76
C VAL A 28 -3.42 0.95 -3.32
N VAL A 29 -4.04 -0.16 -2.90
CA VAL A 29 -5.41 -0.52 -3.31
C VAL A 29 -6.41 0.52 -2.80
N LEU A 30 -6.30 0.95 -1.54
CA LEU A 30 -7.16 2.00 -1.00
C LEU A 30 -7.00 3.33 -1.74
N PHE A 31 -5.76 3.73 -2.07
CA PHE A 31 -5.49 4.88 -2.91
C PHE A 31 -6.20 4.78 -4.26
N ALA A 32 -5.98 3.68 -4.99
CA ALA A 32 -6.54 3.47 -6.32
C ALA A 32 -8.08 3.45 -6.29
N ALA A 33 -8.69 2.76 -5.32
CA ALA A 33 -10.13 2.71 -5.14
C ALA A 33 -10.73 4.11 -4.91
N ASN A 34 -10.11 4.92 -4.04
CA ASN A 34 -10.58 6.28 -3.78
C ASN A 34 -10.41 7.20 -5.00
N MET A 35 -9.34 7.03 -5.77
CA MET A 35 -9.16 7.75 -7.04
C MET A 35 -10.23 7.38 -8.06
N ILE A 36 -10.54 6.10 -8.24
CA ILE A 36 -11.60 5.66 -9.16
C ILE A 36 -12.95 6.24 -8.73
N VAL A 37 -13.29 6.18 -7.44
CA VAL A 37 -14.56 6.68 -6.94
C VAL A 37 -14.65 8.21 -7.11
N GLY A 38 -13.66 8.96 -6.64
CA GLY A 38 -13.66 10.42 -6.67
C GLY A 38 -13.50 11.02 -8.07
N HIS A 39 -12.79 10.33 -8.96
CA HIS A 39 -12.47 10.82 -10.30
C HIS A 39 -13.47 10.35 -11.36
N ASN A 40 -13.93 9.09 -11.30
CA ASN A 40 -14.77 8.50 -12.34
C ASN A 40 -16.22 8.34 -11.89
N PHE A 41 -16.47 7.65 -10.78
CA PHE A 41 -17.84 7.26 -10.41
C PHE A 41 -18.67 8.46 -9.95
N LEU A 42 -18.12 9.29 -9.07
CA LEU A 42 -18.85 10.43 -8.52
C LEU A 42 -19.28 11.43 -9.61
N PRO A 43 -18.38 11.87 -10.53
CA PRO A 43 -18.79 12.76 -11.60
C PRO A 43 -19.79 12.13 -12.56
N SER A 44 -19.64 10.83 -12.87
CA SER A 44 -20.56 10.09 -13.74
C SER A 44 -21.99 10.07 -13.16
N PHE A 45 -22.14 9.80 -11.86
CA PHE A 45 -23.45 9.80 -11.19
C PHE A 45 -24.08 11.18 -11.07
N VAL A 46 -23.28 12.22 -10.87
CA VAL A 46 -23.81 13.59 -10.86
C VAL A 46 -24.26 14.01 -12.27
N MET A 47 -23.48 13.72 -13.30
CA MET A 47 -23.81 14.09 -14.68
C MET A 47 -25.02 13.34 -15.23
N SER A 48 -25.20 12.08 -14.84
CA SER A 48 -26.37 11.26 -15.18
C SER A 48 -27.61 11.55 -14.30
N GLY A 49 -27.54 12.53 -13.40
CA GLY A 49 -28.67 12.92 -12.54
C GLY A 49 -29.01 11.93 -11.43
N HIS A 50 -28.19 10.90 -11.21
CA HIS A 50 -28.40 9.92 -10.14
C HIS A 50 -28.01 10.49 -8.77
N LEU A 51 -27.12 11.48 -8.73
CA LEU A 51 -26.74 12.22 -7.54
C LEU A 51 -26.92 13.73 -7.72
N PRO A 52 -27.35 14.46 -6.67
CA PRO A 52 -27.40 15.92 -6.69
C PRO A 52 -26.02 16.58 -6.88
N GLY A 53 -25.99 17.75 -7.52
CA GLY A 53 -24.75 18.47 -7.83
C GLY A 53 -23.85 18.81 -6.63
N TYR A 54 -24.40 18.93 -5.41
CA TYR A 54 -23.60 19.19 -4.21
C TYR A 54 -22.62 18.05 -3.87
N TRP A 55 -22.89 16.82 -4.34
CA TRP A 55 -21.99 15.68 -4.15
C TRP A 55 -20.63 15.89 -4.81
N GLN A 56 -20.50 16.78 -5.80
CA GLN A 56 -19.19 17.14 -6.38
C GLN A 56 -18.17 17.59 -5.32
N LYS A 57 -18.62 18.15 -4.20
CA LYS A 57 -17.73 18.56 -3.09
C LYS A 57 -17.09 17.36 -2.38
N ALA A 58 -17.74 16.19 -2.37
CA ALA A 58 -17.20 14.99 -1.75
C ALA A 58 -15.93 14.47 -2.46
N ARG A 59 -15.66 14.89 -3.71
CA ARG A 59 -14.41 14.58 -4.43
C ARG A 59 -13.18 15.02 -3.66
N ILE A 60 -13.26 16.18 -2.99
CA ILE A 60 -12.15 16.69 -2.17
C ILE A 60 -11.82 15.68 -1.07
N ALA A 61 -12.83 15.13 -0.38
CA ALA A 61 -12.62 14.13 0.66
C ALA A 61 -11.96 12.85 0.10
N PHE A 62 -12.44 12.33 -1.03
CA PHE A 62 -11.85 11.15 -1.68
C PHE A 62 -10.39 11.38 -2.10
N TYR A 63 -10.08 12.55 -2.66
CA TYR A 63 -8.70 12.89 -3.05
C TYR A 63 -7.80 13.09 -1.83
N SER A 64 -8.27 13.78 -0.79
CA SER A 64 -7.50 13.94 0.46
C SER A 64 -7.19 12.58 1.09
N PHE A 65 -8.17 11.69 1.14
CA PHE A 65 -7.95 10.34 1.67
C PHE A 65 -7.01 9.51 0.80
N ALA A 66 -7.12 9.63 -0.53
CA ALA A 66 -6.19 8.98 -1.46
C ALA A 66 -4.75 9.46 -1.23
N VAL A 67 -4.52 10.76 -1.11
CA VAL A 67 -3.19 11.34 -0.83
C VAL A 67 -2.62 10.82 0.49
N ILE A 68 -3.46 10.68 1.53
CA ILE A 68 -3.04 10.09 2.81
C ILE A 68 -2.64 8.62 2.60
N CYS A 69 -3.45 7.84 1.89
CA CYS A 69 -3.17 6.42 1.64
C CYS A 69 -1.85 6.22 0.89
N ILE A 70 -1.59 6.99 -0.17
CA ILE A 70 -0.32 6.85 -0.91
C ILE A 70 0.88 7.29 -0.05
N GLY A 71 0.73 8.33 0.79
CA GLY A 71 1.77 8.71 1.74
C GLY A 71 2.10 7.58 2.73
N ILE A 72 1.08 6.91 3.26
CA ILE A 72 1.26 5.75 4.16
C ILE A 72 1.88 4.57 3.40
N ALA A 73 1.47 4.31 2.16
CA ALA A 73 2.05 3.26 1.32
C ALA A 73 3.55 3.48 1.10
N VAL A 74 3.97 4.72 0.79
CA VAL A 74 5.38 5.10 0.64
C VAL A 74 6.14 4.90 1.95
N PHE A 75 5.56 5.29 3.08
CA PHE A 75 6.14 5.04 4.40
C PHE A 75 6.42 3.54 4.61
N PHE A 76 5.44 2.66 4.38
CA PHE A 76 5.65 1.21 4.50
C PHE A 76 6.64 0.66 3.47
N LEU A 77 6.68 1.22 2.25
CA LEU A 77 7.62 0.80 1.22
C LEU A 77 9.07 1.07 1.65
N ILE A 78 9.35 2.23 2.25
CA ILE A 78 10.67 2.53 2.82
C ILE A 78 11.02 1.50 3.91
N ARG A 79 10.05 1.15 4.77
CA ARG A 79 10.26 0.13 5.81
C ARG A 79 10.52 -1.25 5.24
N VAL A 80 9.87 -1.63 4.13
CA VAL A 80 10.16 -2.89 3.43
C VAL A 80 11.63 -2.94 2.98
N ILE A 81 12.14 -1.85 2.41
CA ILE A 81 13.53 -1.76 1.95
C ILE A 81 14.50 -1.94 3.14
N GLU A 82 14.22 -1.29 4.27
CA GLU A 82 15.02 -1.45 5.50
C GLU A 82 14.97 -2.89 6.05
N LEU A 83 13.77 -3.48 6.13
CA LEU A 83 13.57 -4.85 6.62
C LEU A 83 14.13 -5.92 5.68
N ALA A 84 14.24 -5.64 4.39
CA ALA A 84 14.79 -6.57 3.41
C ALA A 84 16.28 -6.89 3.66
N GLU A 85 17.00 -6.09 4.44
CA GLU A 85 18.37 -6.41 4.87
C GLU A 85 18.45 -7.72 5.66
N VAL A 86 17.39 -8.09 6.38
CA VAL A 86 17.29 -9.36 7.12
C VAL A 86 17.53 -10.57 6.21
N LEU A 87 17.15 -10.49 4.93
CA LEU A 87 17.35 -11.57 3.96
C LEU A 87 18.82 -11.93 3.79
N ARG A 88 19.74 -10.97 3.99
CA ARG A 88 21.19 -11.21 3.90
C ARG A 88 21.72 -12.13 5.01
N ASN A 89 21.00 -12.26 6.13
CA ASN A 89 21.43 -13.06 7.27
C ASN A 89 21.43 -14.57 6.96
N PHE A 90 20.54 -15.02 6.06
CA PHE A 90 20.38 -16.43 5.71
C PHE A 90 20.43 -16.69 4.19
N TRP A 91 20.37 -15.64 3.37
CA TRP A 91 20.57 -15.69 1.93
C TRP A 91 21.60 -14.62 1.52
N PRO A 92 22.91 -14.91 1.62
CA PRO A 92 23.98 -13.95 1.35
C PRO A 92 23.96 -13.41 -0.09
N ASP A 93 23.57 -14.26 -1.05
CA ASP A 93 23.52 -13.96 -2.48
C ASP A 93 22.21 -13.26 -2.91
N TYR A 94 21.39 -12.73 -1.99
CA TYR A 94 20.03 -12.26 -2.32
C TYR A 94 19.98 -11.12 -3.36
N TYR A 95 21.02 -10.29 -3.43
CA TYR A 95 21.10 -9.16 -4.37
C TYR A 95 21.98 -9.45 -5.60
N LEU A 96 22.57 -10.65 -5.71
CA LEU A 96 23.49 -11.07 -6.77
C LEU A 96 22.78 -11.94 -7.81
#